data_AF-A0A1V6TDN7-F1
#
_entry.id   AF-A0A1V6TDN7-F1
#
_cell.length_a   1.000
_cell.length_b   1.000
_cell.length_c   1.000
_cell.angle_alpha   90.00
_cell.angle_beta   90.00
_cell.angle_gamma   90.00
#
_symmetry.space_group_name_H-M   'P 1'
#
loop_
_entity.id
_entity.type
_entity.pdbx_description
1 polymer ?
#
loop_
_entity_poly.entity_id
_entity_poly.type
_entity_poly.pdbx_seq_one_letter_code
_entity_poly.pdbx_strand_id
1 'polypeptide(L)'
;MTLHTRRIMVWKRVIPDLASKNGYLMHLLLALAGIHMIIHQSEVVSTSRNDETDTVDLTVIVEHHQIGLQGFREEISCISSSNAESVFSGSMLLVGFAFASLKVQELNPLAAPPREAVISAGTSDSTNGILRLNWLYLNRGVSTVIGEQWETLKMSRLRQILAIPNRDETWKELSFDAPSSRLSHCSQRIVKFAEGAGQAVANLKASLNMFDSAENMVSSDWETPSNSPTMAPGWVAEANSGAIDVLDKAYARAISVLNFAVTESPASLEIQLDFEEAAILSWPIDLPSQFLALLGRSEHDNLHGYSLVILAHLYLLNTLVDTWFMRGSFEREILKINTLIESLHESQLTAFMMWPNEVLKLPLPYVGTP
;
A
#
# COMPACT_ATOMS: atom_id res chain seq x y z
N MET A 1 0.22 9.79 -17.52
CA MET A 1 -0.92 9.61 -16.61
C MET A 1 -2.21 9.65 -17.42
N THR A 2 -2.92 8.54 -17.55
CA THR A 2 -4.36 8.62 -17.77
C THR A 2 -4.98 8.51 -16.37
N LEU A 3 -5.15 9.66 -15.70
CA LEU A 3 -6.15 9.79 -14.64
C LEU A 3 -7.48 10.10 -15.35
N HIS A 4 -8.60 9.62 -14.84
CA HIS A 4 -9.90 9.93 -15.43
C HIS A 4 -10.03 11.44 -15.63
N THR A 5 -10.50 11.90 -16.80
CA THR A 5 -10.51 13.32 -17.19
C THR A 5 -11.12 14.22 -16.11
N ARG A 6 -12.07 13.69 -15.33
CA ARG A 6 -12.68 14.38 -14.18
C ARG A 6 -11.75 14.47 -12.96
N ARG A 7 -10.99 13.42 -12.60
CA ARG A 7 -9.98 13.46 -11.52
C ARG A 7 -8.77 14.32 -11.91
N ILE A 8 -8.40 14.35 -13.20
CA ILE A 8 -7.34 15.24 -13.71
C ILE A 8 -7.62 16.70 -13.35
N MET A 9 -8.87 17.15 -13.48
CA MET A 9 -9.21 18.55 -13.18
C MET A 9 -9.01 18.91 -11.72
N VAL A 10 -9.21 17.94 -10.80
CA VAL A 10 -8.95 18.15 -9.38
C VAL A 10 -7.45 18.39 -9.15
N TRP A 11 -6.60 17.52 -9.70
CA TRP A 11 -5.14 17.66 -9.61
C TRP A 11 -4.59 18.89 -10.33
N LYS A 12 -5.11 19.24 -11.51
CA LYS A 12 -4.59 20.35 -12.32
C LYS A 12 -5.09 21.72 -11.89
N ARG A 13 -6.26 21.82 -11.25
CA ARG A 13 -6.90 23.11 -10.95
C ARG A 13 -7.32 23.27 -9.49
N VAL A 14 -8.02 22.29 -8.94
CA VAL A 14 -8.61 22.42 -7.60
C VAL A 14 -7.53 22.40 -6.52
N ILE A 15 -6.64 21.40 -6.51
CA ILE A 15 -5.57 21.29 -5.51
C ILE A 15 -4.61 22.49 -5.58
N PRO A 16 -4.13 22.95 -6.76
CA PRO A 16 -3.32 24.17 -6.84
C PRO A 16 -4.03 25.44 -6.35
N ASP A 17 -5.32 25.59 -6.63
CA ASP A 17 -6.11 26.73 -6.12
C ASP A 17 -6.33 26.66 -4.60
N LEU A 18 -6.46 25.46 -4.02
CA LEU A 18 -6.47 25.29 -2.57
C LEU A 18 -5.09 25.59 -1.96
N ALA A 19 -4.01 25.10 -2.59
CA ALA A 19 -2.64 25.33 -2.14
C ALA A 19 -2.26 26.80 -2.16
N SER A 20 -2.69 27.58 -3.16
CA SER A 20 -2.41 29.03 -3.22
C SER A 20 -3.06 29.82 -2.07
N LYS A 21 -4.09 29.26 -1.42
CA LYS A 21 -4.83 29.86 -0.31
C LYS A 21 -4.43 29.31 1.06
N ASN A 22 -3.73 28.18 1.11
CA ASN A 22 -3.38 27.47 2.34
C ASN A 22 -1.88 27.17 2.33
N GLY A 23 -1.11 27.83 3.19
CA GLY A 23 0.35 27.72 3.21
C GLY A 23 0.84 26.28 3.36
N TYR A 24 0.28 25.51 4.30
CA TYR A 24 0.69 24.12 4.51
C TYR A 24 0.45 23.23 3.28
N LEU A 25 -0.64 23.45 2.54
CA LEU A 25 -0.91 22.71 1.30
C LEU A 25 0.10 23.03 0.21
N MET A 26 0.53 24.29 0.11
CA MET A 26 1.62 24.65 -0.81
C MET A 26 2.89 23.88 -0.48
N HIS A 27 3.26 23.82 0.80
CA HIS A 27 4.42 23.04 1.25
C HIS A 27 4.30 21.55 0.91
N LEU A 28 3.13 20.93 1.16
CA LEU A 28 2.89 19.52 0.79
C LEU A 28 2.93 19.28 -0.73
N LEU A 29 2.36 20.21 -1.52
CA LEU A 29 2.36 20.13 -2.97
C LEU A 29 3.77 20.24 -3.55
N LEU A 30 4.58 21.17 -3.02
CA LEU A 30 5.98 21.33 -3.41
C LEU A 30 6.82 20.12 -3.03
N ALA A 31 6.61 19.54 -1.85
CA ALA A 31 7.29 18.31 -1.44
C ALA A 31 6.97 17.13 -2.38
N LEU A 32 5.69 16.95 -2.74
CA LEU A 32 5.26 15.92 -3.68
C LEU A 32 5.79 16.16 -5.11
N ALA A 33 5.85 17.42 -5.55
CA ALA A 33 6.44 17.77 -6.84
C ALA A 33 7.95 17.50 -6.87
N GLY A 34 8.67 17.86 -5.81
CA GLY A 34 10.10 17.63 -5.71
C GLY A 34 10.46 16.14 -5.68
N ILE A 35 9.71 15.31 -4.93
CA ILE A 35 9.96 13.86 -4.94
C ILE A 35 9.66 13.22 -6.29
N HIS A 36 8.65 13.71 -7.02
CA HIS A 36 8.40 13.30 -8.40
C HIS A 36 9.60 13.62 -9.32
N MET A 37 10.21 14.80 -9.16
CA MET A 37 11.40 15.19 -9.92
C MET A 37 12.59 14.27 -9.63
N ILE A 38 12.87 13.95 -8.35
CA ILE A 38 13.94 13.00 -7.98
C ILE A 38 13.72 11.63 -8.66
N ILE A 39 12.50 11.10 -8.58
CA ILE A 39 12.17 9.80 -9.17
C ILE A 39 12.34 9.84 -10.70
N HIS A 40 11.84 10.89 -11.35
CA HIS A 40 11.96 11.05 -12.79
C HIS A 40 13.42 11.20 -13.24
N GLN A 41 14.23 11.97 -12.50
CA GLN A 41 15.67 12.10 -12.79
C GLN A 41 16.39 10.76 -12.66
N SER A 42 16.09 9.98 -11.61
CA SER A 42 16.68 8.63 -11.45
C SER A 42 16.32 7.69 -12.61
N GLU A 43 15.08 7.74 -13.11
CA GLU A 43 14.63 6.94 -14.26
C GLU A 43 15.34 7.37 -15.56
N VAL A 44 15.53 8.67 -15.79
CA VAL A 44 16.21 9.21 -16.99
C VAL A 44 17.74 9.01 -16.95
N VAL A 45 18.39 9.18 -15.79
CA VAL A 45 19.85 8.97 -15.64
C VAL A 45 20.22 7.50 -15.84
N SER A 46 19.32 6.56 -15.52
CA SER A 46 19.54 5.14 -15.83
C SER A 46 19.60 4.83 -17.35
N THR A 47 19.13 5.76 -18.19
CA THR A 47 19.09 5.63 -19.66
C THR A 47 20.04 6.60 -20.39
N SER A 48 20.55 7.65 -19.74
CA SER A 48 21.43 8.66 -20.33
C SER A 48 22.58 9.02 -19.39
N ARG A 49 23.80 8.60 -19.74
CA ARG A 49 25.03 8.89 -19.00
C ARG A 49 25.66 10.19 -19.51
N ASN A 50 25.24 11.32 -18.97
CA ASN A 50 25.94 12.61 -18.84
C ASN A 50 24.93 13.76 -18.77
N ASP A 51 24.85 14.43 -17.63
CA ASP A 51 25.00 15.89 -17.50
C ASP A 51 24.84 16.29 -16.03
N GLU A 52 25.71 17.19 -15.57
CA GLU A 52 25.59 17.91 -14.30
C GLU A 52 24.30 18.75 -14.33
N THR A 53 23.18 18.10 -14.03
CA THR A 53 21.88 18.75 -13.92
C THR A 53 21.64 19.16 -12.48
N ASP A 54 21.08 20.35 -12.31
CA ASP A 54 20.58 20.95 -11.08
C ASP A 54 19.80 19.90 -10.25
N THR A 55 20.50 19.21 -9.35
CA THR A 55 19.93 18.10 -8.60
C THR A 55 18.98 18.69 -7.57
N VAL A 56 17.71 18.28 -7.60
CA VAL A 56 16.74 18.73 -6.59
C VAL A 56 17.20 18.24 -5.22
N ASP A 57 17.49 19.16 -4.31
CA ASP A 57 17.99 18.83 -2.98
C ASP A 57 16.89 18.14 -2.16
N LEU A 58 17.16 16.90 -1.77
CA LEU A 58 16.27 16.11 -0.92
C LEU A 58 16.00 16.80 0.42
N THR A 59 16.97 17.55 0.95
CA THR A 59 16.83 18.33 2.19
C THR A 59 15.69 19.33 2.07
N VAL A 60 15.65 20.08 0.97
CA VAL A 60 14.61 21.09 0.70
C VAL A 60 13.24 20.42 0.56
N ILE A 61 13.17 19.25 -0.09
CA ILE A 61 11.92 18.48 -0.20
C ILE A 61 11.41 18.04 1.17
N VAL A 62 12.30 17.52 2.02
CA VAL A 62 11.97 17.07 3.37
C VAL A 62 11.55 18.24 4.25
N GLU A 63 12.21 19.40 4.13
CA GLU A 63 11.82 20.63 4.83
C GLU A 63 10.40 21.07 4.45
N HIS A 64 10.09 21.13 3.15
CA HIS A 64 8.73 21.41 2.69
C HIS A 64 7.73 20.36 3.22
N HIS A 65 8.08 19.07 3.22
CA HIS A 65 7.23 18.04 3.77
C HIS A 65 6.94 18.25 5.26
N GLN A 66 7.97 18.58 6.06
CA GLN A 66 7.85 18.81 7.51
C GLN A 66 6.98 20.03 7.84
N ILE A 67 7.21 21.17 7.17
CA ILE A 67 6.41 22.39 7.35
C ILE A 67 4.95 22.12 6.96
N GLY A 68 4.73 21.45 5.82
CA GLY A 68 3.39 21.09 5.37
C GLY A 68 2.68 20.13 6.35
N LEU A 69 3.40 19.16 6.90
CA LEU A 69 2.87 18.22 7.89
C LEU A 69 2.53 18.91 9.22
N GLN A 70 3.33 19.89 9.64
CA GLN A 70 3.03 20.68 10.83
C GLN A 70 1.72 21.44 10.68
N GLY A 71 1.57 22.23 9.60
CA GLY A 71 0.33 22.97 9.37
C GLY A 71 -0.89 22.06 9.13
N PHE A 72 -0.69 20.90 8.50
CA PHE A 72 -1.75 19.89 8.38
C PHE A 72 -2.25 19.38 9.75
N ARG A 73 -1.33 19.13 10.70
CA ARG A 73 -1.68 18.70 12.06
C ARG A 73 -2.47 19.75 12.83
N GLU A 74 -2.21 21.02 12.58
CA GLU A 74 -2.97 22.13 13.16
C GLU A 74 -4.39 22.17 12.58
N GLU A 75 -4.54 22.06 11.26
CA GLU A 75 -5.85 22.08 10.59
C GLU A 75 -6.73 20.88 10.91
N ILE A 76 -6.15 19.66 10.96
CA ILE A 76 -6.92 18.44 11.28
C ILE A 76 -7.42 18.45 12.73
N SER A 77 -6.73 19.13 13.66
CA SER A 77 -7.16 19.24 15.06
C SER A 77 -8.45 20.04 15.24
N CYS A 78 -8.79 20.88 14.24
CA CYS A 78 -9.96 21.74 14.20
C CYS A 78 -10.79 21.49 12.92
N ILE A 79 -10.97 20.22 12.55
CA ILE A 79 -11.69 19.87 11.32
C ILE A 79 -13.14 20.35 11.35
N SER A 80 -13.57 20.98 10.25
CA SER A 80 -14.88 21.59 10.07
C SER A 80 -15.28 21.59 8.58
N SER A 81 -16.52 21.96 8.28
CA SER A 81 -16.96 22.07 6.90
C SER A 81 -16.21 23.15 6.11
N SER A 82 -15.67 24.18 6.78
CA SER A 82 -14.91 25.26 6.12
C SER A 82 -13.50 24.88 5.68
N ASN A 83 -12.84 23.94 6.37
CA ASN A 83 -11.48 23.49 6.02
C ASN A 83 -11.43 22.05 5.48
N ALA A 84 -12.57 21.36 5.38
CA ALA A 84 -12.67 19.98 4.89
C ALA A 84 -11.99 19.76 3.53
N GLU A 85 -12.18 20.67 2.55
CA GLU A 85 -11.51 20.55 1.24
C GLU A 85 -9.98 20.59 1.39
N SER A 86 -9.49 21.50 2.23
CA SER A 86 -8.06 21.66 2.46
C SER A 86 -7.48 20.44 3.16
N VAL A 87 -8.09 19.99 4.26
CA VAL A 87 -7.65 18.82 5.03
C VAL A 87 -7.66 17.57 4.16
N PHE A 88 -8.74 17.32 3.40
CA PHE A 88 -8.79 16.16 2.51
C PHE A 88 -7.70 16.22 1.42
N SER A 89 -7.44 17.40 0.83
CA SER A 89 -6.36 17.57 -0.14
C SER A 89 -4.98 17.32 0.49
N GLY A 90 -4.76 17.81 1.72
CA GLY A 90 -3.53 17.58 2.46
C GLY A 90 -3.29 16.09 2.75
N SER A 91 -4.35 15.39 3.17
CA SER A 91 -4.33 13.93 3.36
C SER A 91 -3.91 13.18 2.10
N MET A 92 -4.47 13.54 0.93
CA MET A 92 -4.10 12.92 -0.35
C MET A 92 -2.63 13.19 -0.73
N LEU A 93 -2.15 14.42 -0.54
CA LEU A 93 -0.77 14.79 -0.82
C LEU A 93 0.22 14.04 0.08
N LEU A 94 -0.11 13.88 1.37
CA LEU A 94 0.69 13.11 2.32
C LEU A 94 0.77 11.63 1.96
N VAL A 95 -0.35 11.02 1.56
CA VAL A 95 -0.38 9.62 1.09
C VAL A 95 0.46 9.47 -0.18
N GLY A 96 0.27 10.36 -1.16
CA GLY A 96 1.06 10.34 -2.40
C GLY A 96 2.56 10.48 -2.14
N PHE A 97 2.95 11.37 -1.21
CA PHE A 97 4.34 11.55 -0.82
C PHE A 97 4.89 10.30 -0.13
N ALA A 98 4.13 9.70 0.80
CA ALA A 98 4.54 8.49 1.49
C ALA A 98 4.80 7.33 0.52
N PHE A 99 3.91 7.12 -0.46
CA PHE A 99 4.11 6.10 -1.50
C PHE A 99 5.32 6.38 -2.38
N ALA A 100 5.49 7.63 -2.83
CA ALA A 100 6.64 8.01 -3.67
C ALA A 100 7.96 7.82 -2.91
N SER A 101 7.98 8.12 -1.61
CA SER A 101 9.18 8.00 -0.76
C SER A 101 9.72 6.58 -0.65
N LEU A 102 8.88 5.56 -0.86
CA LEU A 102 9.33 4.16 -0.89
C LEU A 102 10.31 3.88 -2.05
N LYS A 103 10.32 4.72 -3.10
CA LYS A 103 11.24 4.58 -4.25
C LYS A 103 12.56 5.34 -4.09
N VAL A 104 12.63 6.30 -3.18
CA VAL A 104 13.83 7.13 -3.00
C VAL A 104 14.76 6.40 -2.04
N GLN A 105 15.97 6.04 -2.49
CA GLN A 105 16.87 5.18 -1.72
C GLN A 105 17.33 5.84 -0.41
N GLU A 106 17.58 7.15 -0.44
CA GLU A 106 17.96 7.96 0.71
C GLU A 106 16.85 7.99 1.77
N LEU A 107 15.59 7.98 1.32
CA LEU A 107 14.42 7.90 2.19
C LEU A 107 13.99 6.46 2.46
N ASN A 108 14.51 5.46 1.77
CA ASN A 108 14.14 4.05 1.92
C ASN A 108 15.30 3.11 1.54
N PRO A 109 16.37 3.07 2.36
CA PRO A 109 17.58 2.31 2.00
C PRO A 109 17.27 0.82 1.92
N LEU A 110 17.74 0.17 0.85
CA LEU A 110 17.85 -1.27 0.80
C LEU A 110 19.05 -1.70 1.64
N ALA A 111 18.94 -2.81 2.38
CA ALA A 111 20.08 -3.40 3.06
C ALA A 111 21.18 -3.67 2.01
N ALA A 112 22.31 -2.98 2.13
CA ALA A 112 23.44 -3.23 1.24
C ALA A 112 24.02 -4.63 1.54
N PRO A 113 24.45 -5.42 0.53
CA PRO A 113 25.31 -6.55 0.82
C PRO A 113 26.60 -6.03 1.47
N PRO A 114 27.22 -6.78 2.39
CA PRO A 114 28.39 -6.31 3.14
C PRO A 114 29.58 -6.13 2.18
N ARG A 115 29.72 -4.92 1.62
CA ARG A 115 30.97 -4.47 1.02
C ARG A 115 31.84 -3.97 2.17
N GLU A 116 32.82 -4.80 2.51
CA GLU A 116 34.02 -4.51 3.31
C GLU A 116 34.04 -3.11 3.92
N ALA A 117 33.28 -2.94 5.01
CA ALA A 117 33.37 -1.76 5.83
C ALA A 117 34.74 -1.76 6.49
N VAL A 118 35.55 -0.77 6.13
CA VAL A 118 36.76 -0.40 6.84
C VAL A 118 36.43 -0.33 8.32
N ILE A 119 37.19 -1.11 9.10
CA ILE A 119 37.06 -1.33 10.53
C ILE A 119 36.93 0.02 11.25
N SER A 120 35.74 0.31 11.77
CA SER A 120 35.54 1.20 12.91
C SER A 120 34.58 0.53 13.88
N ALA A 121 35.13 0.22 15.03
CA ALA A 121 34.49 -0.55 16.08
C ALA A 121 33.36 0.23 16.77
N GLY A 122 32.29 -0.49 17.12
CA GLY A 122 31.43 -0.13 18.25
C GLY A 122 30.13 0.59 17.94
N THR A 123 29.20 -0.10 17.28
CA THR A 123 27.77 -0.24 17.64
C THR A 123 27.14 -1.18 16.62
N SER A 124 26.69 -2.35 17.07
CA SER A 124 25.87 -3.25 16.27
C SER A 124 24.49 -2.63 16.08
N ASP A 125 24.34 -1.73 15.11
CA ASP A 125 23.03 -1.22 14.70
C ASP A 125 22.60 -1.97 13.45
N SER A 126 21.74 -2.97 13.65
CA SER A 126 21.17 -3.83 12.63
C SER A 126 20.16 -3.05 11.79
N THR A 127 20.62 -2.19 10.87
CA THR A 127 19.76 -1.55 9.86
C THR A 127 19.38 -2.51 8.72
N ASN A 128 19.06 -3.76 9.06
CA ASN A 128 18.56 -4.75 8.11
C ASN A 128 17.04 -4.61 7.98
N GLY A 129 16.54 -4.18 6.82
CA GLY A 129 15.20 -4.55 6.36
C GLY A 129 13.98 -3.90 7.05
N ILE A 130 14.09 -2.71 7.67
CA ILE A 130 12.93 -2.04 8.27
C ILE A 130 11.88 -1.73 7.19
N LEU A 131 10.69 -2.33 7.33
CA LEU A 131 9.52 -2.05 6.49
C LEU A 131 8.91 -0.70 6.88
N ARG A 132 8.57 0.13 5.89
CA ARG A 132 7.98 1.46 6.14
C ARG A 132 6.47 1.37 6.17
N LEU A 133 5.92 1.19 7.37
CA LEU A 133 4.48 0.99 7.58
C LEU A 133 3.68 2.30 7.79
N ASN A 134 4.34 3.45 7.93
CA ASN A 134 3.68 4.74 8.22
C ASN A 134 2.55 5.10 7.25
N TRP A 135 2.69 4.69 5.99
CA TRP A 135 1.66 4.94 4.98
C TRP A 135 0.33 4.26 5.31
N LEU A 136 0.33 3.10 5.99
CA LEU A 136 -0.89 2.40 6.38
C LEU A 136 -1.72 3.28 7.31
N TYR A 137 -1.06 3.82 8.34
CA TYR A 137 -1.69 4.74 9.29
C TYR A 137 -2.16 6.04 8.62
N LEU A 138 -1.37 6.58 7.69
CA LEU A 138 -1.79 7.76 6.91
C LEU A 138 -3.05 7.47 6.09
N ASN A 139 -3.11 6.34 5.39
CA ASN A 139 -4.28 5.95 4.59
C ASN A 139 -5.52 5.71 5.46
N ARG A 140 -5.36 5.08 6.64
CA ARG A 140 -6.45 4.98 7.62
C ARG A 140 -7.00 6.35 8.03
N GLY A 141 -6.09 7.29 8.32
CA GLY A 141 -6.45 8.65 8.69
C GLY A 141 -7.23 9.38 7.58
N VAL A 142 -6.90 9.13 6.31
CA VAL A 142 -7.65 9.69 5.17
C VAL A 142 -9.09 9.21 5.20
N SER A 143 -9.34 7.92 5.41
CA SER A 143 -10.68 7.36 5.48
C SER A 143 -11.49 7.92 6.66
N THR A 144 -10.84 8.21 7.80
CA THR A 144 -11.48 8.94 8.92
C THR A 144 -11.91 10.35 8.52
N VAL A 145 -11.03 11.13 7.88
CA VAL A 145 -11.35 12.49 7.38
C VAL A 145 -12.52 12.45 6.39
N ILE A 146 -12.53 11.48 5.47
CA ILE A 146 -13.64 11.30 4.52
C ILE A 146 -14.94 11.01 5.27
N GLY A 147 -14.91 10.09 6.25
CA GLY A 147 -16.09 9.71 7.02
C GLY A 147 -16.70 10.86 7.80
N GLU A 148 -15.88 11.64 8.50
CA GLU A 148 -16.33 12.78 9.32
C GLU A 148 -16.91 13.93 8.48
N GLN A 149 -16.33 14.19 7.31
CA GLN A 149 -16.71 15.32 6.45
C GLN A 149 -17.43 14.90 5.16
N TRP A 150 -17.97 13.67 5.10
CA TRP A 150 -18.55 13.09 3.88
C TRP A 150 -19.60 14.00 3.23
N GLU A 151 -20.53 14.52 4.01
CA GLU A 151 -21.62 15.38 3.53
C GLU A 151 -21.11 16.68 2.90
N THR A 152 -20.05 17.25 3.46
CA THR A 152 -19.39 18.44 2.92
C THR A 152 -18.61 18.10 1.66
N LEU A 153 -17.80 17.05 1.73
CA LEU A 153 -16.87 16.66 0.69
C LEU A 153 -17.58 16.15 -0.58
N LYS A 154 -18.71 15.47 -0.46
CA LYS A 154 -19.51 15.03 -1.63
C LYS A 154 -20.13 16.18 -2.41
N MET A 155 -20.37 17.33 -1.76
CA MET A 155 -20.89 18.56 -2.39
C MET A 155 -19.77 19.50 -2.86
N SER A 156 -18.54 19.20 -2.48
CA SER A 156 -17.36 20.04 -2.72
C SER A 156 -16.84 19.96 -4.16
N ARG A 157 -15.76 20.71 -4.43
CA ARG A 157 -15.00 20.60 -5.69
C ARG A 157 -14.19 19.31 -5.78
N LEU A 158 -13.99 18.60 -4.67
CA LEU A 158 -13.25 17.33 -4.58
C LEU A 158 -14.13 16.10 -4.77
N ARG A 159 -15.46 16.28 -4.95
CA ARG A 159 -16.41 15.19 -5.15
C ARG A 159 -16.04 14.21 -6.28
N GLN A 160 -15.28 14.65 -7.29
CA GLN A 160 -14.85 13.80 -8.41
C GLN A 160 -13.77 12.79 -8.01
N ILE A 161 -13.01 13.07 -6.94
CA ILE A 161 -12.11 12.08 -6.33
C ILE A 161 -12.92 11.06 -5.54
N LEU A 162 -13.99 11.51 -4.87
CA LEU A 162 -14.83 10.73 -3.97
C LEU A 162 -15.98 9.99 -4.66
N ALA A 163 -16.24 10.30 -5.93
CA ALA A 163 -17.23 9.62 -6.75
C ALA A 163 -16.72 8.20 -7.02
N ILE A 164 -17.14 7.31 -6.14
CA ILE A 164 -16.91 5.87 -6.13
C ILE A 164 -18.07 5.24 -6.92
N PRO A 165 -17.83 4.62 -8.08
CA PRO A 165 -18.90 4.01 -8.87
C PRO A 165 -19.51 2.76 -8.21
N ASN A 166 -18.86 2.15 -7.21
CA ASN A 166 -19.29 0.85 -6.65
C ASN A 166 -19.22 0.82 -5.12
N ARG A 167 -20.00 1.69 -4.47
CA ARG A 167 -20.27 1.59 -3.01
C ARG A 167 -21.31 0.52 -2.69
N ASP A 168 -21.98 -0.03 -3.71
CA ASP A 168 -22.90 -1.14 -3.51
C ASP A 168 -22.09 -2.39 -3.14
N GLU A 169 -22.50 -3.03 -2.06
CA GLU A 169 -21.93 -4.28 -1.56
C GLU A 169 -22.21 -5.48 -2.47
N THR A 170 -22.62 -5.23 -3.73
CA THR A 170 -22.91 -6.23 -4.76
C THR A 170 -21.71 -7.14 -5.05
N TRP A 171 -20.49 -6.69 -4.75
CA TRP A 171 -19.29 -7.52 -4.81
C TRP A 171 -19.23 -8.62 -3.74
N LYS A 172 -19.99 -8.50 -2.63
CA LYS A 172 -20.00 -9.52 -1.54
C LYS A 172 -20.68 -10.82 -1.96
N GLU A 173 -21.50 -10.80 -3.01
CA GLU A 173 -22.24 -11.96 -3.51
C GLU A 173 -21.49 -12.69 -4.64
N LEU A 174 -20.34 -12.18 -5.09
CA LEU A 174 -19.58 -12.72 -6.21
C LEU A 174 -18.47 -13.67 -5.74
N SER A 175 -18.52 -14.91 -6.21
CA SER A 175 -17.45 -15.90 -6.06
C SER A 175 -16.20 -15.51 -6.87
N PHE A 176 -15.04 -16.06 -6.52
CA PHE A 176 -13.81 -16.05 -7.34
C PHE A 176 -13.96 -16.87 -8.63
N ASP A 177 -15.07 -16.73 -9.35
CA ASP A 177 -15.28 -17.47 -10.60
C ASP A 177 -14.21 -17.07 -11.62
N ALA A 178 -13.72 -18.07 -12.35
CA ALA A 178 -12.62 -17.92 -13.28
C ALA A 178 -12.89 -16.75 -14.25
N PRO A 179 -11.94 -15.83 -14.44
CA PRO A 179 -12.14 -14.72 -15.36
C PRO A 179 -12.43 -15.28 -16.75
N SER A 180 -13.48 -14.76 -17.38
CA SER A 180 -13.79 -15.09 -18.77
C SER A 180 -12.58 -14.84 -19.67
N SER A 181 -12.51 -15.54 -20.81
CA SER A 181 -11.47 -15.43 -21.87
C SER A 181 -11.24 -14.01 -22.46
N ARG A 182 -11.91 -13.00 -21.90
CA ARG A 182 -11.94 -11.59 -22.30
C ARG A 182 -10.97 -10.70 -21.51
N LEU A 183 -10.24 -11.23 -20.52
CA LEU A 183 -9.10 -10.50 -19.91
C LEU A 183 -7.88 -10.37 -20.86
N SER A 184 -7.99 -10.83 -22.10
CA SER A 184 -6.92 -10.72 -23.12
C SER A 184 -6.43 -9.30 -23.38
N HIS A 185 -7.25 -8.29 -23.04
CA HIS A 185 -6.91 -6.86 -23.15
C HIS A 185 -6.21 -6.28 -21.90
N CYS A 186 -6.18 -7.03 -20.79
CA CYS A 186 -5.50 -6.62 -19.56
C CYS A 186 -4.02 -6.97 -19.61
N SER A 187 -3.22 -6.36 -18.73
CA SER A 187 -1.80 -6.72 -18.62
C SER A 187 -1.63 -8.15 -18.12
N GLN A 188 -0.53 -8.79 -18.49
CA GLN A 188 -0.20 -10.15 -18.02
C GLN A 188 -0.20 -10.23 -16.48
N ARG A 189 0.25 -9.17 -15.80
CA ARG A 189 0.23 -9.07 -14.34
C ARG A 189 -1.19 -9.16 -13.78
N ILE A 190 -2.14 -8.42 -14.36
CA ILE A 190 -3.54 -8.45 -13.94
C ILE A 190 -4.17 -9.82 -14.19
N VAL A 191 -3.88 -10.45 -15.35
CA VAL A 191 -4.38 -11.80 -15.67
C VAL A 191 -3.87 -12.82 -14.66
N LYS A 192 -2.56 -12.85 -14.41
CA LYS A 192 -1.93 -13.77 -13.46
C LYS A 192 -2.42 -13.56 -12.02
N PHE A 193 -2.67 -12.29 -11.64
CA PHE A 193 -3.33 -11.97 -10.38
C PHE A 193 -4.72 -12.61 -10.31
N ALA A 194 -5.54 -12.41 -11.35
CA ALA A 194 -6.92 -12.88 -11.35
C ALA A 194 -7.04 -14.42 -11.31
N GLU A 195 -6.12 -15.13 -11.97
CA GLU A 195 -6.08 -16.60 -11.99
C GLU A 195 -5.68 -17.22 -10.64
N GLY A 196 -4.87 -16.52 -9.83
CA GLY A 196 -4.29 -17.09 -8.61
C GLY A 196 -4.81 -16.53 -7.29
N ALA A 197 -5.50 -15.39 -7.31
CA ALA A 197 -5.93 -14.67 -6.11
C ALA A 197 -6.73 -15.55 -5.13
N GLY A 198 -7.77 -16.24 -5.63
CA GLY A 198 -8.62 -17.09 -4.78
C GLY A 198 -7.87 -18.27 -4.16
N GLN A 199 -7.01 -18.94 -4.93
CA GLN A 199 -6.21 -20.07 -4.43
C GLN A 199 -5.17 -19.62 -3.40
N ALA A 200 -4.53 -18.47 -3.61
CA ALA A 200 -3.57 -17.92 -2.66
C ALA A 200 -4.20 -17.63 -1.29
N VAL A 201 -5.37 -16.98 -1.28
CA VAL A 201 -6.11 -16.70 -0.03
C VAL A 201 -6.58 -18.00 0.63
N ALA A 202 -7.11 -18.96 -0.14
CA ALA A 202 -7.54 -20.25 0.39
C ALA A 202 -6.40 -21.02 1.06
N ASN A 203 -5.19 -21.00 0.46
CA ASN A 203 -4.00 -21.64 1.01
C ASN A 203 -3.58 -21.00 2.35
N LEU A 204 -3.58 -19.66 2.44
CA LEU A 204 -3.27 -18.95 3.68
C LEU A 204 -4.28 -19.28 4.79
N LYS A 205 -5.58 -19.25 4.47
CA LYS A 205 -6.66 -19.61 5.41
C LYS A 205 -6.51 -21.05 5.92
N ALA A 206 -6.30 -22.01 5.02
CA ALA A 206 -6.14 -23.41 5.38
C ALA A 206 -4.92 -23.62 6.31
N SER A 207 -3.82 -22.95 6.02
CA SER A 207 -2.59 -23.06 6.81
C SER A 207 -2.74 -22.54 8.24
N LEU A 208 -3.36 -21.36 8.39
CA LEU A 208 -3.57 -20.76 9.71
C LEU A 208 -4.53 -21.60 10.56
N ASN A 209 -5.58 -22.17 9.96
CA ASN A 209 -6.52 -23.05 10.64
C ASN A 209 -5.87 -24.36 11.13
N MET A 210 -4.90 -24.89 10.37
CA MET A 210 -4.13 -26.06 10.81
C MET A 210 -3.28 -25.77 12.04
N PHE A 211 -2.73 -24.55 12.14
CA PHE A 211 -1.93 -24.11 13.28
C PHE A 211 -2.78 -23.97 14.55
N ASP A 212 -3.94 -23.31 14.44
CA ASP A 212 -4.89 -23.14 15.56
C ASP A 212 -5.42 -24.50 16.08
N SER A 213 -5.69 -25.44 15.16
CA SER A 213 -6.11 -26.80 15.54
C SER A 213 -5.01 -27.57 16.29
N ALA A 214 -3.74 -27.38 15.93
CA ALA A 214 -2.60 -28.05 16.56
C ALA A 214 -2.33 -27.50 17.97
N GLU A 215 -2.41 -26.18 18.18
CA GLU A 215 -2.24 -25.57 19.51
C GLU A 215 -3.35 -25.97 20.49
N ASN A 216 -4.60 -26.02 20.02
CA ASN A 216 -5.74 -26.45 20.85
C ASN A 216 -5.64 -27.92 21.29
N MET A 217 -4.94 -28.78 20.55
CA MET A 217 -4.65 -30.17 20.97
C MET A 217 -3.49 -30.28 21.97
N VAL A 218 -2.56 -29.32 22.00
CA VAL A 218 -1.39 -29.34 22.90
C VAL A 218 -1.70 -28.63 24.21
N SER A 219 -2.56 -27.60 24.19
CA SER A 219 -2.95 -26.82 25.37
C SER A 219 -3.85 -27.60 26.35
N SER A 220 -4.42 -28.74 25.97
CA SER A 220 -5.27 -29.55 26.86
C SER A 220 -4.51 -30.31 27.94
N ASP A 221 -3.18 -30.42 27.83
CA ASP A 221 -2.42 -31.36 28.67
C ASP A 221 -1.54 -30.73 29.75
N TRP A 222 -1.30 -29.41 29.74
CA TRP A 222 -0.43 -28.76 30.75
C TRP A 222 -0.85 -27.33 31.11
N GLU A 223 -1.74 -27.18 32.08
CA GLU A 223 -1.93 -25.90 32.78
C GLU A 223 -0.75 -25.67 33.76
N THR A 224 0.26 -24.90 33.33
CA THR A 224 1.21 -24.30 34.28
C THR A 224 1.25 -22.79 34.05
N PRO A 225 1.01 -21.95 35.09
CA PRO A 225 0.96 -20.50 34.90
C PRO A 225 2.38 -19.94 34.78
N SER A 226 2.79 -19.60 33.54
CA SER A 226 4.02 -18.84 33.29
C SER A 226 3.71 -17.35 33.30
N ASN A 227 4.22 -16.64 34.32
CA ASN A 227 4.05 -15.20 34.52
C ASN A 227 5.02 -14.35 33.66
N SER A 228 5.01 -14.56 32.33
CA SER A 228 5.67 -13.64 31.39
C SER A 228 4.62 -12.97 30.51
N PRO A 229 4.72 -11.65 30.21
CA PRO A 229 3.78 -10.95 29.34
C PRO A 229 4.05 -11.26 27.86
N THR A 230 4.41 -12.52 27.55
CA THR A 230 4.52 -12.99 26.17
C THR A 230 3.10 -13.20 25.68
N MET A 231 2.70 -12.45 24.66
CA MET A 231 1.32 -12.52 24.14
C MET A 231 1.01 -13.95 23.72
N ALA A 232 -0.12 -14.46 24.20
CA ALA A 232 -0.54 -15.83 23.94
C ALA A 232 -0.61 -16.07 22.42
N PRO A 233 -0.09 -17.20 21.91
CA PRO A 233 -0.08 -17.54 20.49
C PRO A 233 -1.45 -17.39 19.78
N GLY A 234 -2.54 -17.75 20.47
CA GLY A 234 -3.91 -17.59 19.96
C GLY A 234 -4.30 -16.15 19.59
N TRP A 235 -3.77 -15.14 20.29
CA TRP A 235 -4.02 -13.74 19.94
C TRP A 235 -3.37 -13.33 18.62
N VAL A 236 -2.19 -13.89 18.33
CA VAL A 236 -1.45 -13.63 17.08
C VAL A 236 -2.15 -14.31 15.90
N ALA A 237 -2.63 -15.54 16.10
CA ALA A 237 -3.43 -16.27 15.12
C ALA A 237 -4.74 -15.53 14.80
N GLU A 238 -5.47 -15.04 15.80
CA GLU A 238 -6.70 -14.26 15.62
C GLU A 238 -6.44 -12.98 14.80
N ALA A 239 -5.38 -12.25 15.11
CA ALA A 239 -5.00 -11.04 14.38
C ALA A 239 -4.65 -11.31 12.90
N ASN A 240 -3.90 -12.40 12.64
CA ASN A 240 -3.60 -12.84 11.27
C ASN A 240 -4.86 -13.31 10.53
N SER A 241 -5.77 -14.02 11.21
CA SER A 241 -7.05 -14.46 10.65
C SER A 241 -7.91 -13.27 10.20
N GLY A 242 -8.06 -12.27 11.07
CA GLY A 242 -8.77 -11.04 10.73
C GLY A 242 -8.14 -10.28 9.55
N ALA A 243 -6.82 -10.27 9.44
CA ALA A 243 -6.13 -9.65 8.30
C ALA A 243 -6.30 -10.46 7.00
N ILE A 244 -6.37 -11.78 7.06
CA ILE A 244 -6.68 -12.62 5.90
C ILE A 244 -8.11 -12.39 5.42
N ASP A 245 -9.08 -12.17 6.31
CA ASP A 245 -10.44 -11.81 5.90
C ASP A 245 -10.53 -10.45 5.22
N VAL A 246 -9.69 -9.50 5.62
CA VAL A 246 -9.54 -8.20 4.91
C VAL A 246 -8.92 -8.42 3.54
N LEU A 247 -7.87 -9.24 3.45
CA LEU A 247 -7.24 -9.60 2.18
C LEU A 247 -8.22 -10.28 1.22
N ASP A 248 -9.04 -11.21 1.73
CA ASP A 248 -10.06 -11.92 0.97
C ASP A 248 -11.07 -10.96 0.34
N LYS A 249 -11.62 -10.04 1.15
CA LYS A 249 -12.52 -8.98 0.67
C LYS A 249 -11.86 -8.07 -0.37
N ALA A 250 -10.61 -7.70 -0.14
CA ALA A 250 -9.87 -6.83 -1.06
C ALA A 250 -9.61 -7.51 -2.41
N TYR A 251 -9.27 -8.80 -2.39
CA TYR A 251 -9.10 -9.61 -3.60
C TYR A 251 -10.43 -9.80 -4.32
N ALA A 252 -11.50 -10.19 -3.63
CA ALA A 252 -12.84 -10.34 -4.21
C ALA A 252 -13.31 -9.04 -4.88
N ARG A 253 -13.07 -7.89 -4.24
CA ARG A 253 -13.38 -6.58 -4.81
C ARG A 253 -12.56 -6.30 -6.08
N ALA A 254 -11.25 -6.55 -6.08
CA ALA A 254 -10.41 -6.36 -7.25
C ALA A 254 -10.83 -7.27 -8.43
N ILE A 255 -11.22 -8.51 -8.15
CA ILE A 255 -11.76 -9.44 -9.15
C ILE A 255 -13.12 -8.97 -9.68
N SER A 256 -14.00 -8.45 -8.81
CA SER A 256 -15.29 -7.88 -9.24
C SER A 256 -15.11 -6.72 -10.22
N VAL A 257 -14.15 -5.82 -9.96
CA VAL A 257 -13.79 -4.74 -10.88
C VAL A 257 -13.37 -5.28 -12.26
N LEU A 258 -12.58 -6.36 -12.29
CA LEU A 258 -12.19 -7.00 -13.55
C LEU A 258 -13.36 -7.65 -14.27
N ASN A 259 -14.25 -8.33 -13.54
CA ASN A 259 -15.40 -8.99 -14.13
C ASN A 259 -16.40 -7.98 -14.71
N PHE A 260 -16.64 -6.86 -14.02
CA PHE A 260 -17.47 -5.78 -14.52
C PHE A 260 -16.86 -5.12 -15.77
N ALA A 261 -15.54 -4.98 -15.79
CA ALA A 261 -14.84 -4.50 -16.96
C ALA A 261 -15.02 -5.40 -18.20
N VAL A 262 -15.10 -6.69 -17.98
CA VAL A 262 -15.32 -7.67 -19.05
C VAL A 262 -16.76 -7.62 -19.62
N THR A 263 -17.74 -7.22 -18.81
CA THR A 263 -19.16 -7.19 -19.20
C THR A 263 -19.55 -5.88 -19.88
N GLU A 264 -19.04 -4.74 -19.43
CA GLU A 264 -19.50 -3.43 -19.89
C GLU A 264 -18.56 -2.74 -20.90
N SER A 265 -17.42 -3.34 -21.23
CA SER A 265 -16.38 -2.71 -22.07
C SER A 265 -16.06 -1.26 -21.62
N PRO A 266 -15.81 -1.01 -20.33
CA PRO A 266 -15.46 0.32 -19.85
C PRO A 266 -14.09 0.72 -20.40
N ALA A 267 -13.82 2.02 -20.42
CA ALA A 267 -12.49 2.49 -20.82
C ALA A 267 -11.44 1.95 -19.83
N SER A 268 -10.23 1.63 -20.30
CA SER A 268 -9.11 1.19 -19.45
C SER A 268 -8.87 2.11 -18.24
N LEU A 269 -9.25 3.37 -18.40
CA LEU A 269 -9.20 4.42 -17.42
C LEU A 269 -10.18 4.25 -16.25
N GLU A 270 -11.41 3.81 -16.52
CA GLU A 270 -12.44 3.58 -15.49
C GLU A 270 -12.06 2.38 -14.63
N ILE A 271 -11.55 1.31 -15.26
CA ILE A 271 -10.98 0.13 -14.59
C ILE A 271 -9.91 0.56 -13.59
N GLN A 272 -8.97 1.42 -14.00
CA GLN A 272 -7.89 1.88 -13.12
C GLN A 272 -8.40 2.72 -11.93
N LEU A 273 -9.51 3.45 -12.05
CA LEU A 273 -10.08 4.20 -10.92
C LEU A 273 -10.67 3.27 -9.86
N ASP A 274 -11.38 2.23 -10.31
CA ASP A 274 -12.00 1.26 -9.43
C ASP A 274 -10.94 0.38 -8.75
N PHE A 275 -9.85 0.08 -9.47
CA PHE A 275 -8.65 -0.52 -8.88
C PHE A 275 -7.96 0.39 -7.88
N GLU A 276 -7.77 1.67 -8.19
CA GLU A 276 -7.18 2.65 -7.28
C GLU A 276 -7.97 2.69 -5.96
N GLU A 277 -9.30 2.68 -6.03
CA GLU A 277 -10.14 2.64 -4.85
C GLU A 277 -10.00 1.33 -4.07
N ALA A 278 -10.08 0.18 -4.76
CA ALA A 278 -9.99 -1.14 -4.14
C ALA A 278 -8.60 -1.44 -3.54
N ALA A 279 -7.54 -0.90 -4.14
CA ALA A 279 -6.17 -1.16 -3.73
C ALA A 279 -5.65 -0.13 -2.72
N ILE A 280 -6.06 1.14 -2.77
CA ILE A 280 -5.47 2.18 -1.91
C ILE A 280 -6.38 2.52 -0.72
N LEU A 281 -7.68 2.70 -0.96
CA LEU A 281 -8.55 3.36 0.00
C LEU A 281 -9.36 2.38 0.86
N SER A 282 -9.67 1.18 0.36
CA SER A 282 -10.67 0.34 1.01
C SER A 282 -10.12 -0.56 2.12
N TRP A 283 -9.01 -1.27 1.92
CA TRP A 283 -8.56 -2.26 2.90
C TRP A 283 -7.75 -1.72 4.08
N PRO A 284 -6.98 -0.61 4.00
CA PRO A 284 -6.15 -0.20 5.13
C PRO A 284 -6.94 0.11 6.39
N ILE A 285 -8.14 0.69 6.26
CA ILE A 285 -9.04 1.01 7.39
C ILE A 285 -9.61 -0.24 8.07
N ASP A 286 -9.81 -1.33 7.33
CA ASP A 286 -10.44 -2.55 7.84
C ASP A 286 -9.45 -3.49 8.55
N LEU A 287 -8.14 -3.26 8.39
CA LEU A 287 -7.14 -4.10 9.02
C LEU A 287 -7.24 -4.06 10.57
N PRO A 288 -7.12 -5.19 11.28
CA PRO A 288 -7.12 -5.20 12.74
C PRO A 288 -5.98 -4.38 13.35
N SER A 289 -6.24 -3.66 14.44
CA SER A 289 -5.19 -2.91 15.16
C SER A 289 -4.13 -3.84 15.76
N GLN A 290 -4.53 -5.05 16.16
CA GLN A 290 -3.66 -6.10 16.64
C GLN A 290 -2.68 -6.53 15.55
N PHE A 291 -3.16 -6.71 14.32
CA PHE A 291 -2.32 -7.07 13.18
C PHE A 291 -1.27 -5.99 12.89
N LEU A 292 -1.64 -4.70 12.96
CA LEU A 292 -0.66 -3.62 12.81
C LEU A 292 0.41 -3.63 13.91
N ALA A 293 0.02 -3.93 15.15
CA ALA A 293 0.97 -4.05 16.25
C ALA A 293 1.95 -5.21 16.03
N LEU A 294 1.52 -6.32 15.41
CA LEU A 294 2.38 -7.45 15.04
C LEU A 294 3.40 -7.07 13.97
N LEU A 295 2.98 -6.30 12.95
CA LEU A 295 3.88 -5.85 11.88
C LEU A 295 4.99 -4.92 12.39
N GLY A 296 4.74 -4.18 13.47
CA GLY A 296 5.72 -3.28 14.09
C GLY A 296 6.73 -3.96 15.01
N ARG A 297 6.66 -5.28 15.20
CA ARG A 297 7.59 -6.02 16.07
C ARG A 297 8.94 -6.23 15.40
N SER A 298 10.00 -6.23 16.22
CA SER A 298 11.37 -6.57 15.80
C SER A 298 11.64 -8.09 15.82
N GLU A 299 10.78 -8.86 16.48
CA GLU A 299 10.92 -10.32 16.56
C GLU A 299 10.37 -10.96 15.29
N HIS A 300 11.22 -11.75 14.63
CA HIS A 300 10.88 -12.46 13.41
C HIS A 300 10.70 -13.95 13.72
N ASP A 301 9.57 -14.27 14.34
CA ASP A 301 9.12 -15.66 14.50
C ASP A 301 8.24 -16.09 13.31
N ASN A 302 7.82 -17.35 13.31
CA ASN A 302 7.02 -17.91 12.21
C ASN A 302 5.67 -17.18 12.06
N LEU A 303 5.05 -16.77 13.17
CA LEU A 303 3.74 -16.09 13.17
C LEU A 303 3.82 -14.64 12.67
N HIS A 304 4.90 -13.94 12.99
CA HIS A 304 5.25 -12.66 12.38
C HIS A 304 5.56 -12.83 10.89
N GLY A 305 6.23 -13.93 10.51
CA GLY A 305 6.40 -14.33 9.12
C GLY A 305 5.07 -14.44 8.35
N TYR A 306 4.03 -15.03 8.96
CA TYR A 306 2.67 -15.02 8.41
C TYR A 306 2.13 -13.60 8.22
N SER A 307 2.31 -12.72 9.20
CA SER A 307 1.88 -11.33 9.09
C SER A 307 2.56 -10.60 7.92
N LEU A 308 3.86 -10.84 7.72
CA LEU A 308 4.62 -10.29 6.60
C LEU A 308 4.15 -10.85 5.25
N VAL A 309 3.86 -12.14 5.16
CA VAL A 309 3.29 -12.76 3.95
C VAL A 309 1.94 -12.13 3.60
N ILE A 310 1.03 -12.00 4.57
CA ILE A 310 -0.28 -11.34 4.37
C ILE A 310 -0.08 -9.90 3.89
N LEU A 311 0.88 -9.17 4.48
CA LEU A 311 1.22 -7.81 4.06
C LEU A 311 1.72 -7.76 2.61
N ALA A 312 2.58 -8.69 2.19
CA ALA A 312 3.04 -8.77 0.81
C ALA A 312 1.89 -9.02 -0.18
N HIS A 313 0.92 -9.86 0.20
CA HIS A 313 -0.29 -10.09 -0.59
C HIS A 313 -1.17 -8.84 -0.71
N LEU A 314 -1.30 -8.04 0.36
CA LEU A 314 -1.98 -6.75 0.31
C LEU A 314 -1.20 -5.73 -0.55
N TYR A 315 0.13 -5.74 -0.48
CA TYR A 315 0.98 -4.87 -1.30
C TYR A 315 0.87 -5.22 -2.77
N LEU A 316 0.65 -6.50 -3.10
CA LEU A 316 0.46 -6.95 -4.47
C LEU A 316 -0.70 -6.22 -5.16
N LEU A 317 -1.80 -5.93 -4.44
CA LEU A 317 -2.91 -5.13 -4.97
C LEU A 317 -2.45 -3.74 -5.42
N ASN A 318 -1.61 -3.09 -4.61
CA ASN A 318 -1.09 -1.77 -4.95
C ASN A 318 -0.23 -1.79 -6.23
N THR A 319 0.41 -2.92 -6.53
CA THR A 319 1.21 -3.08 -7.77
C THR A 319 0.37 -3.21 -9.04
N LEU A 320 -0.95 -3.37 -8.91
CA LEU A 320 -1.88 -3.44 -10.03
C LEU A 320 -2.34 -2.06 -10.50
N VAL A 321 -2.14 -1.03 -9.67
CA VAL A 321 -2.56 0.34 -9.97
C VAL A 321 -1.44 1.10 -10.67
N ASP A 322 -1.77 1.69 -11.83
CA ASP A 322 -0.81 2.42 -12.64
C ASP A 322 -0.76 3.93 -12.33
N THR A 323 -0.30 4.26 -11.12
CA THR A 323 -0.09 5.65 -10.68
C THR A 323 1.39 5.92 -10.38
N TRP A 324 1.92 7.04 -10.86
CA TRP A 324 3.36 7.34 -10.81
C TRP A 324 3.99 7.22 -9.42
N PHE A 325 3.27 7.64 -8.37
CA PHE A 325 3.76 7.64 -6.99
C PHE A 325 3.72 6.26 -6.33
N MET A 326 3.06 5.27 -6.93
CA MET A 326 3.05 3.88 -6.46
C MET A 326 3.85 2.94 -7.34
N ARG A 327 4.03 3.28 -8.61
CA ARG A 327 4.69 2.45 -9.62
C ARG A 327 6.14 2.15 -9.19
N GLY A 328 6.41 0.89 -8.84
CA GLY A 328 7.72 0.45 -8.37
C GLY A 328 7.96 0.60 -6.87
N SER A 329 7.03 1.22 -6.13
CA SER A 329 7.12 1.43 -4.68
C SER A 329 6.91 0.12 -3.93
N PHE A 330 5.80 -0.56 -4.21
CA PHE A 330 5.38 -1.75 -3.48
C PHE A 330 6.12 -3.02 -3.91
N GLU A 331 6.61 -3.06 -5.14
CA GLU A 331 7.46 -4.16 -5.61
C GLU A 331 8.74 -4.27 -4.77
N ARG A 332 9.37 -3.14 -4.45
CA ARG A 332 10.56 -3.13 -3.58
C ARG A 332 10.24 -3.60 -2.17
N GLU A 333 9.10 -3.21 -1.63
CA GLU A 333 8.69 -3.65 -0.29
C GLU A 333 8.35 -5.15 -0.26
N ILE A 334 7.71 -5.70 -1.30
CA ILE A 334 7.48 -7.15 -1.42
C ILE A 334 8.81 -7.91 -1.52
N LEU A 335 9.80 -7.39 -2.25
CA LEU A 335 11.14 -8.00 -2.33
C LEU A 335 11.87 -7.98 -0.97
N LYS A 336 11.71 -6.90 -0.19
CA LYS A 336 12.22 -6.85 1.20
C LYS A 336 11.56 -7.91 2.06
N ILE A 337 10.22 -8.01 2.01
CA ILE A 337 9.48 -9.06 2.72
C ILE A 337 9.98 -10.43 2.31
N ASN A 338 10.16 -10.69 1.00
CA ASN A 338 10.67 -11.97 0.52
C ASN A 338 12.05 -12.30 1.12
N THR A 339 12.96 -11.32 1.18
CA THR A 339 14.29 -11.50 1.79
C THR A 339 14.18 -11.81 3.28
N LEU A 340 13.27 -11.16 4.00
CA LEU A 340 13.00 -11.45 5.42
C LEU A 340 12.46 -12.88 5.59
N ILE A 341 11.51 -13.31 4.75
CA ILE A 341 10.95 -14.66 4.79
C ILE A 341 12.00 -15.73 4.48
N GLU A 342 12.86 -15.51 3.49
CA GLU A 342 13.96 -16.43 3.16
C GLU A 342 14.93 -16.60 4.35
N SER A 343 15.14 -15.55 5.14
CA SER A 343 15.99 -15.59 6.34
C SER A 343 15.41 -16.40 7.51
N LEU A 344 14.08 -16.63 7.52
CA LEU A 344 13.42 -17.47 8.51
C LEU A 344 13.61 -18.97 8.26
N HIS A 345 14.07 -19.35 7.07
CA HIS A 345 14.25 -20.75 6.65
C HIS A 345 12.99 -21.62 6.76
N GLU A 346 11.80 -20.99 6.75
CA GLU A 346 10.51 -21.67 6.80
C GLU A 346 9.99 -21.96 5.40
N SER A 347 10.01 -23.25 5.05
CA SER A 347 9.60 -23.74 3.72
C SER A 347 8.16 -23.34 3.34
N GLN A 348 7.25 -23.33 4.31
CA GLN A 348 5.84 -23.01 4.10
C GLN A 348 5.63 -21.52 3.81
N LEU A 349 6.28 -20.63 4.57
CA LEU A 349 6.22 -19.18 4.32
C LEU A 349 6.84 -18.82 2.97
N THR A 350 7.96 -19.46 2.64
CA THR A 350 8.60 -19.31 1.32
C THR A 350 7.66 -19.75 0.20
N ALA A 351 6.89 -20.83 0.40
CA ALA A 351 5.91 -21.29 -0.57
C ALA A 351 4.78 -20.27 -0.80
N PHE A 352 4.30 -19.59 0.24
CA PHE A 352 3.29 -18.54 0.09
C PHE A 352 3.81 -17.32 -0.68
N MET A 353 5.11 -17.01 -0.59
CA MET A 353 5.73 -15.91 -1.34
C MET A 353 5.98 -16.22 -2.82
N MET A 354 5.92 -17.50 -3.26
CA MET A 354 6.19 -17.87 -4.66
C MET A 354 5.22 -17.18 -5.63
N TRP A 355 3.92 -17.21 -5.36
CA TRP A 355 2.92 -16.63 -6.27
C TRP A 355 3.00 -15.09 -6.37
N PRO A 356 3.09 -14.32 -5.26
CA PRO A 356 3.37 -12.88 -5.36
C PRO A 356 4.61 -12.58 -6.20
N ASN A 357 5.71 -13.32 -6.01
CA ASN A 357 6.93 -13.14 -6.79
C ASN A 357 6.75 -13.46 -8.29
N GLU A 358 5.96 -14.47 -8.64
CA GLU A 358 5.60 -14.76 -10.04
C GLU A 358 4.82 -13.60 -10.68
N VAL A 359 3.84 -13.05 -9.97
CA VAL A 359 3.04 -11.90 -10.45
C VAL A 359 3.95 -10.68 -10.64
N LEU A 360 4.90 -10.44 -9.74
CA LEU A 360 5.85 -9.32 -9.83
C LEU A 360 6.82 -9.39 -11.00
N LYS A 361 7.23 -10.60 -11.41
CA LYS A 361 8.13 -10.79 -12.57
C LYS A 361 7.49 -10.36 -13.89
N LEU A 362 6.17 -10.27 -13.93
CA LEU A 362 5.44 -9.81 -15.12
C LEU A 362 5.52 -8.28 -15.24
N PRO A 363 5.56 -7.75 -16.47
CA PRO A 363 5.66 -6.31 -16.70
C PRO A 363 4.46 -5.57 -16.07
N LEU A 364 4.72 -4.36 -15.60
CA LEU A 364 3.70 -3.45 -15.11
C LEU A 364 2.59 -3.25 -16.16
N PRO A 365 1.35 -2.97 -15.74
CA PRO A 365 0.29 -2.58 -16.66
C PRO A 365 0.71 -1.33 -17.44
N TYR A 366 1.04 -1.48 -18.72
CA TYR A 366 1.45 -0.35 -19.56
C TYR A 366 0.21 0.22 -20.25
N VAL A 367 -0.25 1.39 -19.81
CA VAL A 367 -1.09 2.25 -20.65
C VAL A 367 -0.14 3.17 -21.40
N GLY A 368 -0.09 3.01 -22.73
CA GLY A 368 0.79 3.80 -23.60
C GLY A 368 0.76 5.28 -23.26
N THR A 369 1.94 5.88 -23.09
CA THR A 369 2.08 7.33 -23.17
C THR A 369 1.69 7.78 -24.59
N PRO A 370 1.01 8.94 -24.73
CA PRO A 370 0.54 9.44 -26.01
C PRO A 370 1.65 9.64 -27.05
#